data_AF-A0A9D7RL49-F1
#
_entry.id   AF-A0A9D7RL49-F1
#
_cell.length_a   1.000
_cell.length_b   1.000
_cell.length_c   1.000
_cell.angle_alpha   90.00
_cell.angle_beta   90.00
_cell.angle_gamma   90.00
#
_symmetry.space_group_name_H-M   'P 1'
#
loop_
_entity.id
_entity.type
_entity.pdbx_description
1 polymer ?
#
loop_
_entity_poly.entity_id
_entity_poly.type
_entity_poly.pdbx_seq_one_letter_code
_entity_poly.pdbx_strand_id
1 'polypeptide(L)'
;MSQKILFPTICLLVFSLKGFAQSPVKSKPVYCDNLPSAYDSKPKPKALPVFNTTTGLEYRVQVAVLRDTDPRNYHFHNSLAARYQPCEQVWIVESKKTFKSRAEAERLKADLERLGYPGSYITTIVSYE
;
A
#
# COMPACT_ATOMS: atom_id res chain seq x y z
N MET A 1 -24.53 -10.42 -63.32
CA MET A 1 -24.78 -10.86 -61.92
C MET A 1 -23.77 -11.97 -61.65
N SER A 2 -22.59 -11.60 -61.16
CA SER A 2 -21.38 -12.45 -61.14
C SER A 2 -21.19 -13.21 -59.83
N GLN A 3 -20.55 -14.37 -60.00
CA GLN A 3 -20.23 -15.43 -59.05
C GLN A 3 -19.25 -15.06 -57.91
N LYS A 4 -19.57 -15.62 -56.73
CA LYS A 4 -18.76 -16.43 -55.78
C LYS A 4 -17.24 -16.19 -55.62
N ILE A 5 -16.89 -15.94 -54.35
CA ILE A 5 -15.83 -16.54 -53.49
C ILE A 5 -14.39 -16.49 -54.00
N LEU A 6 -13.49 -15.84 -53.22
CA LEU A 6 -12.18 -16.40 -52.86
C LEU A 6 -11.57 -15.69 -51.63
N PHE A 7 -11.25 -16.48 -50.61
CA PHE A 7 -10.32 -16.13 -49.52
C PHE A 7 -8.89 -15.99 -50.05
N PRO A 8 -8.01 -15.27 -49.33
CA PRO A 8 -6.75 -15.92 -48.95
C PRO A 8 -6.30 -15.61 -47.52
N THR A 9 -6.25 -16.68 -46.73
CA THR A 9 -5.06 -17.21 -46.03
C THR A 9 -3.82 -16.30 -45.91
N ILE A 10 -3.57 -15.78 -44.70
CA ILE A 10 -2.24 -15.37 -44.18
C ILE A 10 -2.19 -15.91 -42.74
N CYS A 11 -1.69 -17.13 -42.51
CA CYS A 11 -0.30 -17.51 -42.26
C CYS A 11 0.37 -16.80 -41.06
N LEU A 12 0.45 -17.57 -39.96
CA LEU A 12 1.55 -17.65 -39.00
C LEU A 12 2.02 -16.38 -38.26
N LEU A 13 1.74 -16.35 -36.94
CA LEU A 13 2.78 -16.25 -35.91
C LEU A 13 2.24 -16.77 -34.58
N VAL A 14 2.48 -18.07 -34.35
CA VAL A 14 2.34 -18.73 -33.05
C VAL A 14 3.49 -18.23 -32.17
N PHE A 15 3.23 -17.20 -31.36
CA PHE A 15 4.14 -16.78 -30.30
C PHE A 15 3.98 -17.74 -29.12
N SER A 16 4.84 -18.76 -29.07
CA SER A 16 5.05 -19.63 -27.93
C SER A 16 5.53 -18.82 -26.71
N LEU A 17 4.61 -18.45 -25.82
CA LEU A 17 4.92 -17.98 -24.47
C LEU A 17 5.12 -19.19 -23.54
N LYS A 18 6.25 -19.90 -23.71
CA LYS A 18 6.83 -20.71 -22.63
C LYS A 18 7.96 -19.93 -22.00
N GLY A 19 7.71 -19.37 -20.82
CA GLY A 19 8.73 -18.59 -20.10
C GLY A 19 8.25 -18.00 -18.77
N PHE A 20 7.53 -18.77 -17.95
CA PHE A 20 7.47 -18.43 -16.52
C PHE A 20 8.81 -18.83 -15.90
N ALA A 21 9.73 -17.87 -15.84
CA ALA A 21 10.99 -17.99 -15.14
C ALA A 21 10.70 -18.30 -13.66
N GLN A 22 11.24 -19.42 -13.18
CA GLN A 22 11.45 -19.66 -11.75
C GLN A 22 12.20 -18.46 -11.19
N SER A 23 11.64 -17.80 -10.19
CA SER A 23 12.41 -16.85 -9.38
C SER A 23 13.52 -17.65 -8.70
N PRO A 24 14.81 -17.34 -8.91
CA PRO A 24 15.84 -17.93 -8.10
C PRO A 24 15.62 -17.46 -6.67
N VAL A 25 15.62 -18.40 -5.72
CA VAL A 25 15.82 -18.09 -4.31
C VAL A 25 17.13 -17.33 -4.25
N LYS A 26 17.04 -16.00 -4.16
CA LYS A 26 18.20 -15.12 -4.15
C LYS A 26 18.98 -15.48 -2.91
N SER A 27 20.11 -16.16 -3.09
CA SER A 27 21.03 -16.51 -2.01
C SER A 27 21.30 -15.26 -1.18
N LYS A 28 21.36 -15.44 0.14
CA LYS A 28 21.66 -14.39 1.11
C LYS A 28 22.83 -13.55 0.55
N PRO A 29 22.68 -12.22 0.41
CA PRO A 29 23.73 -11.38 -0.17
C PRO A 29 25.03 -11.45 0.65
N VAL A 30 26.19 -11.43 -0.03
CA VAL A 30 27.53 -11.52 0.58
C VAL A 30 27.79 -10.45 1.65
N TYR A 31 27.14 -9.28 1.57
CA TYR A 31 27.28 -8.23 2.59
C TYR A 31 26.65 -8.62 3.94
N CYS A 32 25.79 -9.63 3.97
CA CYS A 32 25.18 -10.14 5.19
C CYS A 32 26.08 -11.13 5.95
N ASP A 33 27.26 -11.47 5.42
CA ASP A 33 28.24 -12.34 6.08
C ASP A 33 29.30 -11.54 6.87
N ASN A 34 29.42 -10.23 6.59
CA ASN A 34 30.38 -9.33 7.23
C ASN A 34 29.70 -8.30 8.13
N LEU A 35 28.62 -8.68 8.82
CA LEU A 35 28.05 -7.82 9.86
C LEU A 35 29.03 -7.73 11.04
N PRO A 36 29.23 -6.54 11.65
CA PRO A 36 30.09 -6.41 12.81
C PRO A 36 29.69 -7.41 13.90
N SER A 37 30.66 -8.12 14.50
CA SER A 37 30.42 -9.11 15.56
C SER A 37 29.66 -8.56 16.79
N ALA A 38 29.57 -7.24 16.90
CA ALA A 38 28.73 -6.53 17.87
C ALA A 38 27.22 -6.71 17.66
N TYR A 39 26.76 -7.17 16.50
CA TYR A 39 25.36 -7.55 16.27
C TYR A 39 25.00 -8.89 16.92
N ASP A 40 25.95 -9.83 17.01
CA ASP A 40 25.76 -11.15 17.62
C ASP A 40 25.99 -11.16 19.14
N SER A 41 26.69 -10.16 19.68
CA SER A 41 27.05 -10.11 21.11
C SER A 41 25.96 -9.55 22.02
N LYS A 42 24.84 -9.09 21.45
CA LYS A 42 23.69 -8.66 22.27
C LYS A 42 22.90 -9.89 22.71
N PRO A 43 22.59 -10.03 24.02
CA PRO A 43 21.71 -11.09 24.46
C PRO A 43 20.42 -11.01 23.65
N LYS A 44 19.95 -12.16 23.13
CA LYS A 44 18.72 -12.23 22.35
C LYS A 44 17.63 -11.49 23.14
N PRO A 45 16.99 -10.47 22.54
CA PRO A 45 15.93 -9.76 23.25
C PRO A 45 14.89 -10.78 23.72
N LYS A 46 14.40 -10.61 24.95
CA LYS A 46 13.30 -11.43 25.44
C LYS A 46 12.16 -11.37 24.43
N ALA A 47 11.59 -12.53 24.10
CA ALA A 47 10.43 -12.57 23.23
C ALA A 47 9.34 -11.65 23.79
N LEU A 48 8.71 -10.88 22.90
CA LEU A 48 7.56 -10.06 23.28
C LEU A 48 6.43 -10.97 23.77
N PRO A 49 5.60 -10.50 24.72
CA PRO A 49 4.43 -11.25 25.15
C PRO A 49 3.51 -11.53 23.97
N VAL A 50 2.99 -12.75 23.91
CA VAL A 50 2.04 -13.18 22.88
C VAL A 50 0.63 -13.05 23.44
N PHE A 51 -0.24 -12.37 22.70
CA PHE A 51 -1.65 -12.19 23.05
C PHE A 51 -2.52 -12.99 22.08
N ASN A 52 -3.57 -13.63 22.59
CA ASN A 52 -4.57 -14.32 21.77
C ASN A 52 -5.55 -13.30 21.16
N THR A 53 -5.07 -12.53 20.18
CA THR A 53 -5.84 -11.48 19.50
C THR A 53 -6.32 -11.94 18.13
N THR A 54 -7.50 -11.48 17.74
CA THR A 54 -8.03 -11.65 16.38
C THR A 54 -7.56 -10.49 15.53
N THR A 55 -7.07 -10.77 14.31
CA THR A 55 -6.70 -9.71 13.37
C THR A 55 -7.85 -9.37 12.44
N GLY A 56 -8.03 -8.08 12.17
CA GLY A 56 -9.01 -7.55 11.22
C GLY A 56 -8.36 -6.58 10.24
N LEU A 57 -9.00 -6.40 9.08
CA LEU A 57 -8.66 -5.30 8.18
C LEU A 57 -9.63 -4.15 8.40
N GLU A 58 -9.09 -2.95 8.52
CA GLU A 58 -9.85 -1.72 8.50
C GLU A 58 -9.28 -0.76 7.46
N TYR A 59 -10.00 0.33 7.23
CA TYR A 59 -9.69 1.30 6.18
C TYR A 59 -9.63 2.72 6.74
N ARG A 60 -8.77 3.55 6.18
CA ARG A 60 -8.74 5.00 6.39
C ARG A 60 -8.71 5.71 5.05
N VAL A 61 -9.11 6.98 5.02
CA VAL A 61 -9.01 7.82 3.84
C VAL A 61 -7.90 8.84 4.05
N GLN A 62 -6.86 8.78 3.24
CA GLN A 62 -5.74 9.71 3.27
C GLN A 62 -5.95 10.80 2.20
N VAL A 63 -5.65 12.05 2.53
CA VAL A 63 -5.83 13.19 1.62
C VAL A 63 -4.53 13.93 1.29
N ALA A 64 -3.51 13.85 2.15
CA ALA A 64 -2.24 14.54 1.92
C ALA A 64 -1.08 13.91 2.69
N VAL A 65 0.14 14.22 2.22
CA VAL A 65 1.40 14.04 2.94
C VAL A 65 2.11 15.38 2.95
N LEU A 66 2.40 15.92 4.12
CA LEU A 66 3.10 17.19 4.30
C LEU A 66 4.54 16.90 4.75
N ARG A 67 5.53 17.36 3.98
CA ARG A 67 6.96 17.18 4.29
C ARG A 67 7.54 18.37 5.06
N ASP A 68 7.29 19.57 4.54
CA ASP A 68 8.02 20.77 4.95
C ASP A 68 7.15 21.80 5.70
N THR A 69 5.92 21.42 6.05
CA THR A 69 4.92 22.34 6.60
C THR A 69 4.19 21.73 7.79
N ASP A 70 3.93 22.56 8.79
CA ASP A 70 3.12 22.17 9.94
C ASP A 70 1.62 22.06 9.55
N PRO A 71 0.94 20.93 9.85
CA PRO A 71 -0.48 20.78 9.55
C PRO A 71 -1.37 21.82 10.22
N ARG A 72 -0.92 22.48 11.31
CA ARG A 72 -1.65 23.56 12.00
C ARG A 72 -1.77 24.83 11.17
N ASN A 73 -0.95 24.98 10.13
CA ASN A 73 -1.05 26.10 9.18
C ASN A 73 -2.19 25.93 8.16
N TYR A 74 -2.92 24.81 8.22
CA TYR A 74 -4.02 24.49 7.32
C TYR A 74 -5.33 24.28 8.09
N HIS A 75 -6.44 24.65 7.46
CA HIS A 75 -7.79 24.45 8.00
C HIS A 75 -8.42 23.17 7.42
N PHE A 76 -7.87 22.01 7.79
CA PHE A 76 -8.42 20.72 7.36
C PHE A 76 -9.84 20.48 7.89
N HIS A 77 -10.63 19.74 7.10
CA HIS A 77 -11.99 19.36 7.47
C HIS A 77 -12.00 18.56 8.79
N ASN A 78 -13.06 18.72 9.59
CA ASN A 78 -13.13 18.17 10.96
C ASN A 78 -13.07 16.63 11.02
N SER A 79 -13.30 15.93 9.90
CA SER A 79 -13.20 14.48 9.78
C SER A 79 -11.76 13.99 9.64
N LEU A 80 -10.80 14.88 9.45
CA LEU A 80 -9.38 14.58 9.21
C LEU A 80 -8.51 14.86 10.44
N ALA A 81 -7.42 14.12 10.57
CA ALA A 81 -6.35 14.36 11.52
C ALA A 81 -4.99 14.21 10.83
N ALA A 82 -4.00 14.96 11.32
CA ALA A 82 -2.62 14.82 10.90
C ALA A 82 -1.85 13.97 11.90
N ARG A 83 -1.18 12.91 11.41
CA ARG A 83 -0.34 12.02 12.21
C ARG A 83 1.10 12.11 11.72
N TYR A 84 2.03 12.39 12.63
CA TYR A 84 3.45 12.43 12.31
C TYR A 84 4.01 11.02 12.11
N GLN A 85 4.78 10.82 11.06
CA GLN A 85 5.58 9.63 10.82
C GLN A 85 7.06 9.96 11.04
N PRO A 86 7.67 9.55 12.17
CA PRO A 86 9.02 9.96 12.53
C PRO A 86 10.11 9.47 11.58
N CYS A 87 9.95 8.28 10.99
CA CYS A 87 10.96 7.67 10.12
C CYS A 87 11.09 8.44 8.80
N GLU A 88 9.97 8.81 8.21
CA GLU A 88 9.89 9.55 6.95
C GLU A 88 9.95 11.07 7.16
N GLN A 89 9.81 11.52 8.42
CA GLN A 89 9.73 12.92 8.83
C GLN A 89 8.60 13.68 8.10
N VAL A 90 7.42 13.06 8.00
CA VAL A 90 6.25 13.65 7.32
C VAL A 90 5.02 13.64 8.20
N TRP A 91 4.08 14.55 7.94
CA TRP A 91 2.72 14.48 8.47
C TRP A 91 1.80 13.83 7.45
N ILE A 92 1.10 12.77 7.84
CA ILE A 92 0.04 12.16 7.03
C ILE A 92 -1.29 12.71 7.48
N VAL A 93 -2.04 13.30 6.55
CA VAL A 93 -3.39 13.81 6.80
C VAL A 93 -4.40 12.76 6.33
N GLU A 94 -5.14 12.19 7.27
CA GLU A 94 -6.04 11.05 7.06
C GLU A 94 -7.30 11.13 7.92
N SER A 95 -8.30 10.29 7.66
CA SER A 95 -9.55 10.25 8.41
C SER A 95 -9.30 9.96 9.90
N LYS A 96 -9.96 10.71 10.80
CA LYS A 96 -9.93 10.47 12.26
C LYS A 96 -10.41 9.07 12.61
N LYS A 97 -11.48 8.64 11.95
CA LYS A 97 -12.09 7.32 12.12
C LYS A 97 -11.43 6.31 11.19
N THR A 98 -11.46 5.07 11.63
CA THR A 98 -11.22 3.88 10.81
C THR A 98 -12.57 3.27 10.43
N PHE A 99 -12.61 2.52 9.34
CA PHE A 99 -13.81 1.92 8.79
C PHE A 99 -13.64 0.42 8.68
N LYS A 100 -14.61 -0.36 9.16
CA LYS A 100 -14.59 -1.82 9.06
C LYS A 100 -14.87 -2.29 7.64
N SER A 101 -15.60 -1.50 6.85
CA SER A 101 -15.91 -1.79 5.45
C SER A 101 -15.25 -0.81 4.50
N ARG A 102 -14.70 -1.34 3.39
CA ARG A 102 -14.16 -0.51 2.31
C ARG A 102 -15.24 0.42 1.74
N ALA A 103 -16.49 -0.04 1.67
CA ALA A 103 -17.59 0.76 1.15
C ALA A 103 -17.87 2.02 1.99
N GLU A 104 -17.66 1.96 3.31
CA GLU A 104 -17.80 3.14 4.18
C GLU A 104 -16.68 4.14 3.94
N ALA A 105 -15.45 3.65 3.75
CA ALA A 105 -14.32 4.50 3.39
C ALA A 105 -14.48 5.15 2.01
N GLU A 106 -15.05 4.44 1.02
CA GLU A 106 -15.37 5.02 -0.31
C GLU A 106 -16.40 6.15 -0.22
N ARG A 107 -17.39 6.06 0.69
CA ARG A 107 -18.35 7.15 0.92
C ARG A 107 -17.65 8.41 1.44
N LEU A 108 -16.79 8.26 2.46
CA LEU A 108 -16.03 9.40 2.98
C LEU A 108 -15.08 9.96 1.91
N LYS A 109 -14.40 9.10 1.13
CA LYS A 109 -13.53 9.52 0.03
C LYS A 109 -14.29 10.41 -0.97
N ALA A 110 -15.47 9.96 -1.42
CA ALA A 110 -16.28 10.72 -2.37
C ALA A 110 -16.74 12.07 -1.78
N ASP A 111 -17.10 12.12 -0.50
CA ASP A 111 -17.46 13.37 0.18
C ASP A 111 -16.26 14.32 0.30
N LEU A 112 -15.08 13.81 0.65
CA LEU A 112 -13.85 14.61 0.71
C LEU A 112 -13.43 15.13 -0.68
N GLU A 113 -13.56 14.32 -1.73
CA GLU A 113 -13.31 14.78 -3.11
C GLU A 113 -14.25 15.94 -3.49
N ARG A 114 -15.54 15.84 -3.12
CA ARG A 114 -16.52 16.92 -3.34
C ARG A 114 -16.19 18.20 -2.56
N LEU A 115 -15.57 18.07 -1.39
CA LEU A 115 -15.12 19.19 -0.55
C LEU A 115 -13.79 19.80 -1.01
N GLY A 116 -13.18 19.31 -2.09
CA GLY A 116 -11.95 19.86 -2.63
C GLY A 116 -10.67 19.18 -2.12
N TYR A 117 -10.74 17.92 -1.70
CA TYR A 117 -9.57 17.07 -1.44
C TYR A 117 -9.32 16.12 -2.63
N PRO A 118 -8.82 16.62 -3.78
CA PRO A 118 -8.59 15.80 -4.95
C PRO A 118 -7.51 14.75 -4.68
N GLY A 119 -7.66 13.57 -5.27
CA GLY A 119 -6.66 12.51 -5.14
C GLY A 119 -6.62 11.85 -3.76
N SER A 120 -7.66 12.05 -2.94
CA SER A 120 -7.81 11.26 -1.71
C SER A 120 -7.90 9.76 -2.02
N TYR A 121 -7.34 8.93 -1.16
CA TYR A 121 -7.27 7.48 -1.41
C TYR A 121 -7.43 6.67 -0.13
N ILE A 122 -7.83 5.42 -0.30
CA ILE A 122 -8.07 4.50 0.82
C ILE A 122 -6.78 3.75 1.15
N THR A 123 -6.39 3.79 2.42
CA THR A 123 -5.35 2.97 3.01
C THR A 123 -5.97 1.82 3.80
N THR A 124 -5.30 0.67 3.79
CA THR A 124 -5.67 -0.49 4.60
C THR A 124 -4.80 -0.51 5.86
N ILE A 125 -5.41 -0.79 7.00
CA ILE A 125 -4.72 -1.00 8.27
C ILE A 125 -5.11 -2.37 8.85
N VAL A 126 -4.18 -2.96 9.61
CA VAL A 126 -4.45 -4.18 10.38
C VAL A 126 -4.82 -3.77 11.80
N SER A 127 -5.99 -4.21 12.26
CA SER A 127 -6.46 -4.04 13.64
C SER A 127 -6.31 -5.35 14.41
N TYR A 128 -6.19 -5.25 15.74
CA TYR A 128 -6.16 -6.37 16.66
C TYR A 128 -7.29 -6.18 17.68
N GLU A 129 -8.08 -7.24 17.90
CA GLU A 129 -9.22 -7.29 18.85
C GLU A 129 -9.06 -8.44 19.86
#